data_AF-A0A7X2MTZ6-F1
#
_entry.id   AF-A0A7X2MTZ6-F1
#
_cell.length_a   1.000
_cell.length_b   1.000
_cell.length_c   1.000
_cell.angle_alpha   90.00
_cell.angle_beta   90.00
_cell.angle_gamma   90.00
#
_symmetry.space_group_name_H-M   'P 1'
#
loop_
_entity.id
_entity.type
_entity.pdbx_description
1 polymer ?
#
loop_
_entity_poly.entity_id
_entity_poly.type
_entity_poly.pdbx_seq_one_letter_code
_entity_poly.pdbx_strand_id
1 'polypeptide(L)'
;KGQHCINLAALEQVWQARGGALGFNCKILFEMGEEISSPGLAEICQQQRALLQADLFIASDGPRLNAVRPTLFLGSRGAANFRLTIRARDNAYHSGNWGGLLSNPGTQLA
;
A
#
# COMPACT_ATOMS: atom_id res chain seq x y z
N LYS A 1 9.29 0.85 -5.77
CA LYS A 1 10.35 1.91 -5.76
C LYS A 1 10.73 2.41 -7.16
N GLY A 2 10.81 1.56 -8.20
CA GLY A 2 11.11 2.04 -9.56
C GLY A 2 10.13 3.10 -10.09
N GLN A 3 8.87 3.06 -9.63
CA GLN A 3 7.86 4.08 -9.93
C GLN A 3 8.27 5.49 -9.49
N HIS A 4 8.96 5.64 -8.36
CA HIS A 4 9.44 6.95 -7.91
C HIS A 4 10.48 7.52 -8.89
N CYS A 5 11.47 6.70 -9.24
CA CYS A 5 12.55 7.09 -10.15
C CYS A 5 12.01 7.49 -11.53
N ILE A 6 11.11 6.69 -12.11
CA ILE A 6 10.60 6.95 -13.46
C ILE A 6 9.72 8.22 -13.51
N ASN A 7 8.91 8.48 -12.48
CA ASN A 7 8.10 9.70 -12.42
C ASN A 7 8.96 10.95 -12.26
N LEU A 8 9.98 10.91 -11.39
CA LEU A 8 10.91 12.03 -11.23
C LEU A 8 11.73 12.29 -12.50
N ALA A 9 12.24 11.23 -13.13
CA ALA A 9 12.94 11.34 -14.41
C ALA A 9 12.02 11.90 -15.51
N ALA A 10 10.77 11.45 -15.59
CA ALA A 10 9.80 11.98 -16.55
C ALA A 10 9.51 13.47 -16.30
N LEU A 11 9.35 13.90 -15.04
CA LEU A 11 9.17 15.31 -14.68
C LEU A 11 10.38 16.16 -15.11
N GLU A 12 11.60 15.66 -14.92
CA GLU A 12 12.81 16.32 -15.40
C GLU A 12 12.81 16.48 -16.92
N GLN A 13 12.46 15.42 -17.68
CA GLN A 13 12.39 15.52 -19.14
C GLN A 13 11.33 16.53 -19.60
N VAL A 14 10.18 16.59 -18.92
CA VAL A 14 9.14 17.59 -19.19
C VAL A 14 9.64 19.01 -18.89
N TRP A 15 10.35 19.20 -17.77
CA TRP A 15 10.95 20.48 -17.40
C TRP A 15 11.92 20.97 -18.49
N GLN A 16 12.84 20.11 -18.94
CA GLN A 16 13.81 20.42 -19.98
C GLN A 16 13.12 20.74 -21.31
N ALA A 17 12.16 19.91 -21.73
CA ALA A 17 11.41 20.11 -22.97
C ALA A 17 10.58 21.40 -22.96
N ARG A 18 10.23 21.92 -21.79
CA ARG A 18 9.48 23.18 -21.61
C ARG A 18 10.36 24.38 -21.28
N GLY A 19 11.68 24.29 -21.48
CA GLY A 19 12.59 25.42 -21.29
C GLY A 19 12.73 25.84 -19.83
N GLY A 20 12.62 24.90 -18.90
CA GLY A 20 12.83 25.17 -17.47
C GLY A 20 11.58 25.61 -16.71
N ALA A 21 10.38 25.23 -17.15
CA ALA A 21 9.14 25.50 -16.43
C ALA A 21 8.09 24.41 -16.64
N LEU A 22 7.41 23.97 -15.58
CA LEU A 22 6.32 23.00 -15.71
C LEU A 22 5.03 23.65 -16.23
N GLY A 23 4.79 24.93 -15.94
CA GLY A 23 3.51 25.59 -16.20
C GLY A 23 2.40 25.19 -15.20
N PHE A 24 2.75 24.48 -14.12
CA PHE A 24 1.86 24.12 -13.02
C PHE A 24 2.67 23.92 -11.73
N ASN A 25 1.98 23.99 -10.59
CA ASN A 25 2.57 23.62 -9.29
C ASN A 25 2.58 22.10 -9.15
N CYS A 26 3.71 21.53 -8.72
CA CYS A 26 3.84 20.10 -8.46
C CYS A 26 4.08 19.87 -6.96
N LYS A 27 3.29 18.97 -6.36
CA LYS A 27 3.45 18.53 -4.97
C LYS A 27 3.75 17.04 -4.99
N ILE A 28 4.84 16.63 -4.35
CA ILE A 28 5.27 15.24 -4.29
C ILE A 28 5.15 14.78 -2.84
N LEU A 29 4.34 13.76 -2.60
CA LEU A 29 4.16 13.13 -1.30
C LEU A 29 4.77 11.73 -1.33
N PHE A 30 5.81 11.53 -0.53
CA PHE A 30 6.40 10.21 -0.30
C PHE A 30 6.14 9.78 1.14
N GLU A 31 5.76 8.53 1.30
CA GLU A 31 5.56 7.88 2.60
C GLU A 31 6.26 6.51 2.59
N MET A 32 6.50 5.93 3.77
CA MET A 32 7.36 4.74 3.92
C MET A 32 6.69 3.58 4.68
N GLY A 33 5.44 3.74 5.09
CA GLY A 33 4.64 2.80 5.86
C GLY A 33 3.51 2.14 5.08
N GLU A 34 3.46 2.25 3.75
CA GLU A 34 2.39 1.68 2.90
C GLU A 34 2.16 0.19 3.22
N GLU A 35 3.25 -0.58 3.29
CA GLU A 35 3.27 -2.02 3.55
C GLU A 35 2.74 -2.41 4.95
N ILE A 36 2.52 -1.43 5.83
CA ILE A 36 1.91 -1.59 7.16
C ILE A 36 0.65 -0.72 7.32
N SER A 37 -0.06 -0.47 6.22
CA SER A 37 -1.32 0.29 6.16
C SER A 37 -1.17 1.80 6.38
N SER A 38 -0.04 2.38 5.97
CA SER A 38 0.22 3.83 5.94
C SER A 38 -0.08 4.57 7.26
N PRO A 39 0.51 4.15 8.40
CA PRO A 39 0.26 4.77 9.69
C PRO A 39 0.57 6.27 9.65
N GLY A 40 -0.39 7.10 10.10
CA GLY A 40 -0.24 8.56 10.17
C GLY A 40 -0.41 9.31 8.84
N LEU A 41 -0.49 8.62 7.69
CA LEU A 41 -0.66 9.29 6.39
C LEU A 41 -1.96 10.10 6.33
N ALA A 42 -3.07 9.50 6.77
CA ALA A 42 -4.37 10.18 6.80
C ALA A 42 -4.36 11.41 7.72
N GLU A 43 -3.67 11.31 8.86
CA GLU A 43 -3.56 12.40 9.83
C GLU A 43 -2.75 13.57 9.25
N ILE A 44 -1.58 13.30 8.64
CA ILE A 44 -0.77 14.32 7.97
C ILE A 44 -1.57 14.98 6.83
N CYS A 45 -2.30 14.20 6.04
CA CYS A 45 -3.15 14.73 4.97
C CYS A 45 -4.24 15.67 5.51
N GLN A 46 -4.81 15.36 6.67
CA GLN A 46 -5.79 16.21 7.33
C GLN A 46 -5.15 17.49 7.90
N GLN A 47 -4.03 17.36 8.60
CA GLN A 47 -3.30 18.50 9.19
C GLN A 47 -2.77 19.46 8.13
N GLN A 48 -2.24 18.93 7.02
CA GLN A 48 -1.64 19.69 5.93
C GLN A 48 -2.60 19.93 4.75
N ARG A 49 -3.91 19.83 4.98
CA ARG A 49 -4.95 19.91 3.92
C ARG A 49 -4.77 21.13 3.01
N ALA A 50 -4.50 22.31 3.57
CA ALA A 50 -4.29 23.53 2.79
C ALA A 50 -3.02 23.44 1.92
N LEU A 51 -1.92 22.94 2.48
CA LEU A 51 -0.67 22.74 1.76
C LEU A 51 -0.80 21.67 0.67
N LEU A 52 -1.65 20.66 0.86
CA LEU A 52 -1.84 19.53 -0.06
C LEU A 52 -2.95 19.73 -1.09
N GLN A 53 -3.73 20.81 -1.03
CA GLN A 53 -4.79 21.10 -2.00
C GLN A 53 -4.25 21.06 -3.44
N ALA A 54 -4.88 20.29 -4.33
CA ALA A 54 -4.49 20.21 -5.74
C ALA A 54 -5.74 19.99 -6.61
N ASP A 55 -5.65 20.40 -7.87
CA ASP A 55 -6.72 20.18 -8.86
C ASP A 55 -6.75 18.73 -9.36
N LEU A 56 -5.63 18.02 -9.26
CA LEU A 56 -5.46 16.63 -9.68
C LEU A 56 -4.56 15.86 -8.71
N PHE A 57 -5.00 14.66 -8.34
CA PHE A 57 -4.21 13.69 -7.58
C PHE A 57 -3.86 12.49 -8.46
N ILE A 58 -2.58 12.16 -8.55
CA ILE A 58 -2.07 11.01 -9.30
C ILE A 58 -1.29 10.11 -8.34
N ALA A 59 -1.78 8.89 -8.14
CA ALA A 59 -1.05 7.85 -7.43
C ALA A 59 -0.33 6.95 -8.45
N SER A 60 0.93 6.61 -8.17
CA SER A 60 1.78 5.79 -9.04
C SER A 60 2.30 4.56 -8.31
N ASP A 61 1.38 3.66 -7.99
CA ASP A 61 1.71 2.38 -7.33
C ASP A 61 0.81 1.23 -7.80
N GLY A 62 0.11 1.43 -8.92
CA GLY A 62 -0.74 0.41 -9.52
C GLY A 62 0.05 -0.63 -10.33
N PRO A 63 -0.46 -1.87 -10.46
CA PRO A 63 0.16 -2.88 -11.30
C PRO A 63 0.00 -2.54 -12.80
N ARG A 64 0.93 -3.03 -13.62
CA ARG A 64 0.80 -2.98 -15.09
C ARG A 64 0.11 -4.26 -15.58
N LEU A 65 -1.18 -4.16 -15.92
CA LEU A 65 -1.97 -5.32 -16.37
C LEU A 65 -1.59 -5.82 -17.78
N ASN A 66 -1.10 -4.92 -18.64
CA ASN A 66 -0.73 -5.26 -20.01
C ASN A 66 0.50 -4.44 -20.45
N ALA A 67 1.38 -5.06 -21.24
CA ALA A 67 2.58 -4.39 -21.71
C ALA A 67 2.29 -3.33 -22.79
N VAL A 68 1.41 -3.65 -23.74
CA VAL A 68 1.15 -2.83 -24.92
C VAL A 68 0.10 -1.75 -24.64
N ARG A 69 -0.80 -2.00 -23.68
CA ARG A 69 -1.91 -1.10 -23.35
C ARG A 69 -1.75 -0.45 -21.96
N PRO A 70 -1.78 0.88 -21.86
CA PRO A 70 -1.76 1.55 -20.56
C PRO A 70 -3.03 1.23 -19.77
N THR A 71 -2.88 1.13 -18.44
CA THR A 71 -3.99 0.90 -17.52
C THR A 71 -4.12 2.11 -16.61
N LEU A 72 -5.35 2.63 -16.47
CA LEU A 72 -5.68 3.70 -15.54
C LEU A 72 -6.68 3.15 -14.51
N PHE A 73 -6.31 3.23 -13.23
CA PHE A 73 -7.20 2.90 -12.13
C PHE A 73 -7.84 4.18 -11.61
N LEU A 74 -9.16 4.16 -11.45
CA LEU A 74 -9.95 5.29 -10.93
C LEU A 74 -10.37 5.10 -9.47
N GLY A 75 -9.82 4.06 -8.82
CA GLY A 75 -10.08 3.74 -7.42
C GLY A 75 -9.47 2.39 -7.05
N SER A 76 -9.45 2.12 -5.75
CA SER A 76 -9.01 0.84 -5.16
C SER A 76 -10.12 0.25 -4.31
N ARG A 77 -10.04 -1.08 -4.08
CA ARG A 77 -10.88 -1.73 -3.07
C ARG A 77 -10.31 -1.44 -1.68
N GLY A 78 -11.18 -1.34 -0.68
CA GLY A 78 -10.74 -1.37 0.72
C GLY A 78 -10.27 -2.77 1.14
N ALA A 79 -9.56 -2.83 2.25
CA ALA A 79 -9.13 -4.07 2.89
C ALA A 79 -9.53 -4.06 4.37
N ALA A 80 -9.90 -5.23 4.89
CA ALA A 80 -10.14 -5.45 6.31
C ALA A 80 -9.31 -6.67 6.73
N ASN A 81 -8.24 -6.41 7.47
CA ASN A 81 -7.38 -7.46 8.00
C ASN A 81 -7.92 -7.94 9.35
N PHE A 82 -7.98 -9.25 9.55
CA PHE A 82 -8.36 -9.84 10.83
C PHE A 82 -7.38 -10.95 11.20
N ARG A 83 -7.20 -11.14 12.52
CA ARG A 83 -6.38 -12.21 13.07
C ARG A 83 -7.30 -13.18 13.80
N LEU A 84 -7.40 -14.41 13.29
CA LEU A 84 -8.03 -15.50 14.01
C LEU A 84 -7.00 -16.17 14.92
N THR A 85 -7.37 -16.44 16.16
CA THR A 85 -6.49 -17.09 17.14
C THR A 85 -7.31 -18.04 17.99
N ILE A 86 -6.83 -19.28 18.10
CA ILE A 86 -7.39 -20.28 19.02
C ILE A 86 -6.35 -20.54 20.10
N ARG A 87 -6.66 -20.15 21.33
CA ARG A 87 -5.93 -20.59 22.53
C ARG A 87 -6.61 -21.83 23.08
N ALA A 88 -6.22 -23.00 22.57
CA ALA A 88 -6.85 -24.27 22.98
C ALA A 88 -6.36 -24.78 24.35
N ARG A 89 -5.18 -24.34 24.82
CA ARG A 89 -4.47 -24.90 25.98
C ARG A 89 -3.28 -24.05 26.39
N ASP A 90 -2.80 -24.24 27.62
CA ASP A 90 -1.67 -23.48 28.19
C ASP A 90 -0.29 -23.99 27.77
N ASN A 91 -0.17 -25.25 27.35
CA ASN A 91 1.10 -25.87 26.98
C ASN A 91 1.04 -26.58 25.62
N ALA A 92 2.21 -26.80 25.02
CA ALA A 92 2.37 -27.69 23.87
C ALA A 92 2.31 -29.16 24.32
N TYR A 93 1.72 -30.03 23.49
CA TYR A 93 1.60 -31.46 23.76
C TYR A 93 2.12 -32.27 22.57
N HIS A 94 2.82 -33.38 22.87
CA HIS A 94 3.37 -34.28 21.86
C HIS A 94 2.26 -34.90 21.00
N SER A 95 2.28 -34.66 19.70
CA SER A 95 1.22 -35.10 18.78
C SER A 95 1.08 -36.62 18.70
N GLY A 96 2.17 -37.39 18.90
CA GLY A 96 2.10 -38.85 18.93
C GLY A 96 1.34 -39.40 20.15
N ASN A 97 1.40 -38.72 21.29
CA ASN A 97 0.78 -39.21 22.54
C ASN A 97 -0.67 -38.72 22.67
N TRP A 98 -0.95 -37.53 22.13
CA TRP A 98 -2.22 -36.83 22.33
C TRP A 98 -3.03 -36.63 21.04
N GLY A 99 -2.50 -37.10 19.91
CA GLY A 99 -3.18 -37.07 18.62
C GLY A 99 -4.46 -37.91 18.66
N GLY A 100 -5.58 -37.30 18.25
CA GLY A 100 -6.90 -37.93 18.30
C GLY A 100 -7.61 -37.84 19.65
N LEU A 101 -6.91 -37.52 20.74
CA LEU A 101 -7.51 -37.33 22.07
C LEU A 101 -7.83 -35.86 22.36
N LEU A 102 -6.94 -34.95 21.97
CA LEU A 102 -7.13 -33.51 22.16
C LEU A 102 -7.64 -32.85 20.88
N SER A 103 -8.55 -31.87 21.02
CA SER A 103 -8.95 -31.04 19.90
C SER A 103 -7.73 -30.33 19.30
N ASN A 104 -7.60 -30.41 17.98
CA ASN A 104 -6.48 -29.81 17.28
C ASN A 104 -6.84 -28.37 16.84
N PRO A 105 -6.25 -27.32 17.45
CA PRO A 105 -6.51 -25.94 17.06
C PRO A 105 -6.11 -25.65 15.60
N GLY A 106 -5.15 -26.40 15.04
CA GLY A 106 -4.79 -26.30 13.62
C GLY A 106 -5.92 -26.78 12.70
N THR A 107 -6.66 -27.82 13.09
CA THR A 107 -7.85 -28.29 12.36
C THR A 107 -9.04 -27.36 12.57
N GLN A 108 -9.19 -26.78 13.75
CA GLN A 108 -10.28 -25.84 14.05
C GLN A 108 -10.12 -24.48 13.35
N LEU A 109 -8.88 -24.07 13.05
CA LEU A 109 -8.58 -22.85 12.30
C LEU A 109 -8.64 -23.03 10.78
N ALA A 110 -8.53 -24.27 10.29
CA ALA A 110 -8.54 -24.61 8.86
C ALA A 110 -9.95 -24.52 8.28
#